data_AF-A0A1S3R3H5-F1
#
_entry.id   AF-A0A1S3R3H5-F1
#
_cell.length_a   1.000
_cell.length_b   1.000
_cell.length_c   1.000
_cell.angle_alpha   90.00
_cell.angle_beta   90.00
_cell.angle_gamma   90.00
#
_symmetry.space_group_name_H-M   'P 1'
#
loop_
_entity.id
_entity.type
_entity.pdbx_description
1 polymer ?
#
loop_
_entity_poly.entity_id
_entity_poly.type
_entity_poly.pdbx_seq_one_letter_code
_entity_poly.pdbx_strand_id
1 'polypeptide(L)'
;MEIIQTAIEHQISREGDYIFCLDVDSKFHARWGAESLGRLVAVIHPWFYQATRDLFTYERRPASTAYIPMDEGDYYYAGAVFGGSVEDV
;
A
#
# COMPACT_ATOMS: atom_id res chain seq x y z
N MET A 1 -2.77 7.21 8.42
CA MET A 1 -2.39 7.92 7.18
C MET A 1 -2.01 9.38 7.45
N GLU A 2 -2.81 10.14 8.21
CA GLU A 2 -2.54 11.57 8.51
C GLU A 2 -1.08 11.88 8.91
N ILE A 3 -0.50 11.13 9.86
CA ILE A 3 0.89 11.36 10.30
C ILE A 3 1.90 11.26 9.14
N ILE A 4 1.68 10.34 8.20
CA ILE A 4 2.55 10.17 7.03
C ILE A 4 2.42 11.39 6.11
N GLN A 5 1.18 11.81 5.83
CA GLN A 5 0.92 13.00 5.02
C GLN A 5 1.56 14.26 5.63
N THR A 6 1.39 14.47 6.94
CA THR A 6 2.01 15.58 7.67
C THR A 6 3.54 15.52 7.60
N ALA A 7 4.14 14.33 7.74
CA ALA A 7 5.59 14.18 7.60
C ALA A 7 6.07 14.48 6.17
N ILE A 8 5.31 14.09 5.15
CA ILE A 8 5.60 14.41 3.75
C ILE A 8 5.59 15.92 3.51
N GLU A 9 4.53 16.59 3.95
CA GLU A 9 4.34 18.03 3.77
C GLU A 9 5.43 18.85 4.47
N HIS A 10 5.82 18.47 5.69
CA HIS A 10 6.74 19.28 6.49
C HIS A 10 8.22 18.92 6.32
N GLN A 11 8.53 17.68 5.93
CA GLN A 11 9.91 17.18 5.95
C GLN A 11 10.27 16.43 4.67
N ILE A 12 9.57 15.34 4.34
CA ILE A 12 10.08 14.33 3.39
C ILE A 12 10.07 14.86 1.94
N SER A 13 9.15 15.74 1.58
CA SER A 13 9.06 16.36 0.24
C SER A 13 10.33 17.10 -0.21
N ARG A 14 11.25 17.40 0.71
CA ARG A 14 12.53 18.06 0.42
C ARG A 14 13.74 17.12 0.54
N GLU A 15 13.53 15.88 0.97
CA GLU A 15 14.60 14.95 1.36
C GLU A 15 14.72 13.74 0.42
N GLY A 16 13.67 13.39 -0.34
CA GLY A 16 13.72 12.28 -1.28
C GLY A 16 12.65 12.33 -2.37
N ASP A 17 12.91 11.60 -3.45
CA ASP A 17 11.99 11.49 -4.59
C ASP A 17 10.90 10.43 -4.35
N TYR A 18 11.20 9.42 -3.53
CA TYR A 18 10.31 8.28 -3.23
C TYR A 18 10.26 8.00 -1.73
N ILE A 19 9.12 7.49 -1.27
CA ILE A 19 8.91 7.02 0.10
C ILE A 19 8.27 5.62 0.08
N PHE A 20 8.68 4.78 1.03
CA PHE A 20 7.99 3.54 1.36
C PHE A 20 7.57 3.56 2.83
N CYS A 21 6.33 3.18 3.08
CA CYS A 21 5.76 3.04 4.41
C CYS A 21 5.60 1.56 4.71
N LEU A 22 6.26 1.09 5.78
CA LEU A 22 6.26 -0.31 6.19
C LEU A 22 5.88 -0.45 7.66
N ASP A 23 5.17 -1.52 7.99
CA ASP A 23 4.98 -1.93 9.36
C ASP A 23 6.31 -2.33 10.02
N VAL A 24 6.48 -1.95 11.29
CA VAL A 24 7.74 -2.08 12.03
C VAL A 24 8.07 -3.52 12.44
N ASP A 25 7.08 -4.41 12.47
CA ASP A 25 7.20 -5.81 12.85
C ASP A 25 7.64 -6.72 11.70
N SER A 26 8.18 -6.14 10.62
CA SER A 26 8.74 -6.83 9.47
C SER A 26 10.28 -6.91 9.51
N LYS A 27 10.84 -7.89 8.78
CA LYS A 27 12.29 -8.05 8.61
C LYS A 27 12.64 -8.25 7.13
N PHE A 28 13.64 -7.52 6.65
CA PHE A 28 14.22 -7.77 5.33
C PHE A 28 15.08 -9.03 5.34
N HIS A 29 14.73 -10.00 4.49
CA HIS A 29 15.47 -11.26 4.31
C HIS A 29 16.36 -11.25 3.04
N ALA A 30 16.12 -10.33 2.13
CA ALA A 30 16.84 -10.17 0.87
C ALA A 30 16.88 -8.68 0.47
N ARG A 31 17.59 -8.36 -0.61
CA ARG A 31 17.68 -7.00 -1.14
C ARG A 31 16.28 -6.51 -1.56
N TRP A 32 15.93 -5.32 -1.07
CA TRP A 32 14.82 -4.49 -1.55
C TRP A 32 15.45 -3.25 -2.19
N GLY A 33 15.48 -3.18 -3.51
CA GLY A 33 16.24 -2.18 -4.26
C GLY A 33 15.39 -1.32 -5.19
N ALA A 34 16.08 -0.63 -6.10
CA ALA A 34 15.48 0.31 -7.05
C ALA A 34 14.43 -0.32 -7.98
N GLU A 35 14.43 -1.65 -8.13
CA GLU A 35 13.40 -2.39 -8.85
C GLU A 35 11.99 -2.22 -8.27
N SER A 36 11.87 -1.81 -7.00
CA SER A 36 10.58 -1.53 -6.39
C SER A 36 10.09 -0.11 -6.64
N LEU A 37 10.91 0.80 -7.17
CA LEU A 37 10.53 2.20 -7.35
C LEU A 37 9.50 2.34 -8.47
N GLY A 38 8.48 3.15 -8.21
CA GLY A 38 7.42 3.47 -9.15
C GLY A 38 6.62 4.65 -8.64
N ARG A 39 5.75 5.20 -9.49
CA ARG A 39 4.91 6.36 -9.15
C ARG A 39 4.00 6.08 -7.95
N LEU A 40 3.29 4.95 -7.98
CA LEU A 40 2.49 4.44 -6.87
C LEU A 40 2.66 2.92 -6.83
N VAL A 41 3.05 2.41 -5.67
CA VAL A 41 3.49 1.02 -5.48
C VAL A 41 2.69 0.40 -4.35
N ALA A 42 2.05 -0.73 -4.66
CA ALA A 42 1.33 -1.55 -3.70
C ALA A 42 1.87 -2.98 -3.71
N VAL A 43 1.76 -3.67 -2.57
CA VAL A 43 2.19 -5.06 -2.42
C VAL A 43 0.96 -5.96 -2.38
N ILE A 44 0.94 -7.03 -3.16
CA ILE A 44 -0.13 -8.05 -3.10
C ILE A 44 0.00 -8.80 -1.77
N HIS A 45 -1.11 -8.92 -1.03
CA HIS A 45 -1.10 -9.58 0.27
C HIS A 45 -0.75 -11.07 0.15
N PRO A 46 0.17 -11.59 0.97
CA PRO A 46 0.71 -12.95 0.81
C PRO A 46 -0.34 -14.05 1.03
N TRP A 47 -1.43 -13.79 1.75
CA TRP A 47 -2.55 -14.75 1.88
C TRP A 47 -3.50 -14.80 0.67
N PHE A 48 -3.50 -13.78 -0.18
CA PHE A 48 -4.54 -13.60 -1.22
C PHE A 48 -3.99 -13.54 -2.65
N TYR A 49 -2.68 -13.62 -2.85
CA TYR A 49 -2.05 -13.53 -4.18
C TYR A 49 -2.50 -14.60 -5.20
N GLN A 50 -3.06 -15.72 -4.72
CA GLN A 50 -3.66 -16.77 -5.56
C GLN A 50 -5.18 -16.91 -5.35
N ALA A 51 -5.76 -16.08 -4.48
CA ALA A 51 -7.17 -16.15 -4.18
C ALA A 51 -7.99 -15.45 -5.28
N THR A 52 -9.20 -15.95 -5.52
CA THR A 52 -10.20 -15.27 -6.34
C THR A 52 -10.84 -14.12 -5.55
N ARG A 53 -11.34 -13.09 -6.27
CA ARG A 53 -11.80 -11.83 -5.65
C ARG A 53 -12.96 -11.98 -4.65
N ASP A 54 -13.73 -13.05 -4.77
CA ASP A 54 -14.81 -13.40 -3.85
C ASP A 54 -14.30 -13.79 -2.44
N LEU A 55 -13.03 -14.20 -2.34
CA LEU A 55 -12.37 -14.49 -1.07
C LEU A 55 -11.68 -13.27 -0.45
N PHE A 56 -11.55 -12.17 -1.20
CA PHE A 56 -10.93 -10.95 -0.68
C PHE A 56 -11.76 -10.36 0.45
N THR A 57 -11.09 -10.08 1.56
CA THR A 57 -11.66 -9.46 2.76
C THR A 57 -11.74 -7.95 2.63
N TYR A 58 -12.28 -7.46 1.50
CA TYR A 58 -12.65 -6.05 1.37
C TYR A 58 -13.85 -5.74 2.28
N GLU A 59 -14.04 -4.46 2.57
CA GLU A 59 -15.27 -4.02 3.23
C GLU A 59 -16.47 -4.20 2.29
N ARG A 60 -17.52 -4.86 2.77
CA ARG A 60 -18.71 -5.23 1.97
C ARG A 60 -19.96 -4.48 2.39
N ARG A 61 -19.90 -3.65 3.43
CA ARG A 61 -21.03 -2.80 3.87
C ARG A 61 -21.05 -1.51 3.04
N PRO A 62 -22.12 -1.24 2.26
CA PRO A 62 -22.21 -0.03 1.43
C PRO A 62 -22.17 1.30 2.18
N ALA A 63 -22.36 1.26 3.50
CA ALA A 63 -22.26 2.45 4.36
C ALA A 63 -20.81 2.92 4.60
N SER A 64 -19.80 2.08 4.31
CA SER A 64 -18.40 2.43 4.48
C SER A 64 -17.82 3.07 3.22
N THR A 65 -16.95 4.06 3.37
CA THR A 65 -16.20 4.66 2.26
C THR A 65 -15.17 3.70 1.64
N ALA A 66 -14.86 2.58 2.30
CA ALA A 66 -13.97 1.54 1.79
C ALA A 66 -14.73 0.38 1.09
N TYR A 67 -16.04 0.52 0.86
CA TYR A 67 -16.87 -0.51 0.24
C TYR A 67 -16.39 -0.90 -1.17
N ILE A 68 -16.24 -2.20 -1.41
CA ILE A 68 -15.97 -2.75 -2.74
C ILE A 68 -16.99 -3.88 -3.04
N PRO A 69 -17.72 -3.82 -4.17
CA PRO A 69 -18.63 -4.89 -4.61
C PRO A 69 -17.95 -6.25 -4.82
N MET A 70 -18.71 -7.36 -4.75
CA MET A 70 -18.17 -8.72 -4.86
C MET A 70 -17.56 -9.03 -6.24
N ASP A 71 -18.03 -8.37 -7.28
CA ASP A 71 -17.60 -8.52 -8.67
C ASP A 71 -16.51 -7.52 -9.08
N GLU A 72 -16.05 -6.65 -8.18
CA GLU A 72 -14.99 -5.67 -8.42
C GLU A 72 -13.68 -6.02 -7.67
N GLY A 73 -12.57 -5.42 -8.13
CA GLY A 73 -11.24 -5.56 -7.53
C GLY A 73 -10.27 -6.44 -8.32
N ASP A 74 -9.07 -5.91 -8.53
CA ASP A 74 -7.98 -6.59 -9.24
C ASP A 74 -7.15 -7.48 -8.29
N TYR A 75 -6.69 -6.91 -7.17
CA TYR A 75 -5.84 -7.58 -6.18
C TYR A 75 -6.18 -7.14 -4.75
N TYR A 76 -5.98 -8.04 -3.79
CA TYR A 76 -6.00 -7.67 -2.38
C TYR A 76 -4.62 -7.18 -1.94
N TYR A 77 -4.49 -5.88 -1.71
CA TYR A 77 -3.22 -5.25 -1.34
C TYR A 77 -2.97 -5.32 0.19
N ALA A 78 -1.70 -5.44 0.57
CA ALA A 78 -1.29 -5.43 1.97
C ALA A 78 -1.21 -4.00 2.52
N GLY A 79 -1.92 -3.72 3.62
CA GLY A 79 -1.79 -2.45 4.34
C GLY A 79 -0.41 -2.24 4.97
N ALA A 80 0.33 -3.32 5.20
CA ALA A 80 1.64 -3.30 5.85
C ALA A 80 2.75 -2.70 4.99
N VAL A 81 2.57 -2.60 3.66
CA VAL A 81 3.58 -2.02 2.76
C VAL A 81 2.94 -1.33 1.56
N PHE A 82 3.24 -0.05 1.40
CA PHE A 82 2.98 0.73 0.19
C PHE A 82 4.07 1.79 0.01
N GLY A 83 4.13 2.42 -1.15
CA GLY A 83 5.08 3.48 -1.43
C GLY A 83 4.86 4.10 -2.78
N GLY A 84 5.77 4.94 -3.21
CA GLY A 84 5.62 5.69 -4.46
C GLY A 84 6.51 6.92 -4.50
N SER A 85 6.32 7.74 -5.52
CA SER A 85 6.86 9.10 -5.54
C SER A 85 6.24 9.90 -4.40
N VAL A 86 7.00 10.80 -3.78
CA VAL A 86 6.53 11.57 -2.62
C VAL A 86 5.28 12.42 -2.93
N GLU A 87 5.06 12.76 -4.19
CA GLU A 87 3.86 13.49 -4.65
C GLU A 87 2.58 12.64 -4.72
N ASP A 88 2.71 11.31 -4.82
CA ASP A 88 1.59 10.37 -5.01
C ASP A 88 1.28 9.50 -3.78
N VAL A 89 2.11 9.59 -2.72
CA VAL A 89 1.94 8.89 -1.44
C VAL A 89 1.36 9.82 -0.38
#